data_AF-A0A539E0V2-F1
#
_entry.id   AF-A0A539E0V2-F1
#
_cell.length_a   1.000
_cell.length_b   1.000
_cell.length_c   1.000
_cell.angle_alpha   90.00
_cell.angle_beta   90.00
_cell.angle_gamma   90.00
#
_symmetry.space_group_name_H-M   'P 1'
#
loop_
_entity.id
_entity.type
_entity.pdbx_description
1 polymer ?
#
loop_
_entity_poly.entity_id
_entity_poly.type
_entity_poly.pdbx_seq_one_letter_code
_entity_poly.pdbx_strand_id
1 'polypeptide(L)'
;MSTVQSIERAFAVLRALASGAAGVTELADRVELPKSTVSRLLSTLEELGVVEQLEAGGSYRIGAGMLEIAAATQPGRSLIAAARPQLIELARLTGEATGLSVADGAEMLYIDQVNPDSELQVRDWTGTRIPMHAVPSGLVVLAASDDLRIDAYVAAPMASFTPHTIVDEAVLRAR
;
A
#
# COMPACT_ATOMS: atom_id res chain seq x y z
N MET A 1 -16.26 8.07 -15.11
CA MET A 1 -16.86 6.72 -15.14
C MET A 1 -17.63 6.52 -13.84
N SER A 2 -18.89 6.08 -13.86
CA SER A 2 -19.62 5.76 -12.63
C SER A 2 -19.09 4.44 -12.06
N THR A 3 -18.53 4.49 -10.88
CA THR A 3 -18.08 3.31 -10.15
C THR A 3 -19.27 2.53 -9.60
N VAL A 4 -19.12 1.20 -9.45
CA VAL A 4 -20.15 0.34 -8.86
C VAL A 4 -20.04 0.42 -7.35
N GLN A 5 -20.97 1.13 -6.71
CA GLN A 5 -20.91 1.50 -5.29
C GLN A 5 -20.70 0.31 -4.33
N SER A 6 -21.26 -0.86 -4.65
CA SER A 6 -21.06 -2.06 -3.81
C SER A 6 -19.60 -2.51 -3.75
N ILE A 7 -18.88 -2.43 -4.88
CA ILE A 7 -17.47 -2.78 -4.96
C ILE A 7 -16.62 -1.79 -4.16
N GLU A 8 -16.88 -0.49 -4.31
CA GLU A 8 -16.15 0.54 -3.55
C GLU A 8 -16.27 0.33 -2.04
N ARG A 9 -17.49 0.06 -1.57
CA ARG A 9 -17.78 -0.18 -0.14
C ARG A 9 -17.12 -1.47 0.35
N ALA A 10 -17.13 -2.53 -0.45
CA ALA A 10 -16.43 -3.77 -0.12
C ALA A 10 -14.92 -3.52 0.07
N PHE A 11 -14.29 -2.79 -0.86
CA PHE A 11 -12.88 -2.41 -0.75
C PHE A 11 -12.60 -1.46 0.43
N ALA A 12 -13.53 -0.57 0.79
CA ALA A 12 -13.38 0.26 1.98
C ALA A 12 -13.34 -0.60 3.26
N VAL A 13 -14.22 -1.60 3.37
CA VAL A 13 -14.22 -2.55 4.49
C VAL A 13 -12.92 -3.37 4.54
N LEU A 14 -12.46 -3.90 3.41
CA LEU A 14 -11.19 -4.64 3.33
C LEU A 14 -10.00 -3.77 3.76
N ARG A 15 -9.94 -2.49 3.33
CA ARG A 15 -8.90 -1.56 3.77
C ARG A 15 -8.95 -1.28 5.27
N ALA A 16 -10.15 -1.15 5.85
CA ALA A 16 -10.29 -0.96 7.29
C ALA A 16 -9.82 -2.19 8.10
N LEU A 17 -9.99 -3.40 7.55
CA LEU A 17 -9.51 -4.66 8.13
C LEU A 17 -8.01 -4.90 7.92
N ALA A 18 -7.38 -4.26 6.94
CA ALA A 18 -5.93 -4.35 6.72
C ALA A 18 -5.13 -3.79 7.91
N SER A 19 -5.72 -2.88 8.69
CA SER A 19 -5.11 -2.32 9.92
C SER A 19 -5.27 -3.23 11.15
N GLY A 20 -5.94 -4.37 11.03
CA GLY A 20 -6.20 -5.29 12.14
C GLY A 20 -7.65 -5.77 12.21
N ALA A 21 -7.89 -6.78 13.03
CA ALA A 21 -9.23 -7.35 13.21
C ALA A 21 -10.19 -6.32 13.83
N ALA A 22 -11.44 -6.28 13.38
CA ALA A 22 -12.44 -5.32 13.86
C ALA A 22 -13.87 -5.89 13.81
N GLY A 23 -14.73 -5.42 14.71
CA GLY A 23 -16.14 -5.78 14.75
C GLY A 23 -17.00 -4.96 13.77
N VAL A 24 -18.23 -5.41 13.51
CA VAL A 24 -19.17 -4.74 12.58
C VAL A 24 -19.44 -3.28 12.95
N THR A 25 -19.60 -2.98 14.24
CA THR A 25 -19.85 -1.62 14.72
C THR A 25 -18.67 -0.71 14.45
N GLU A 26 -17.47 -1.15 14.81
CA GLU A 26 -16.25 -0.38 14.61
C GLU A 26 -15.96 -0.15 13.12
N LEU A 27 -16.16 -1.18 12.29
CA LEU A 27 -16.02 -1.05 10.85
C LEU A 27 -17.03 -0.07 10.25
N ALA A 28 -18.29 -0.10 10.69
CA ALA A 28 -19.33 0.84 10.27
C ALA A 28 -18.94 2.29 10.56
N ASP A 29 -18.35 2.55 11.72
CA ASP A 29 -17.87 3.88 12.09
C ASP A 29 -16.65 4.28 11.24
N ARG A 30 -15.68 3.39 11.04
CA ARG A 30 -14.46 3.65 10.25
C ARG A 30 -14.72 3.94 8.77
N VAL A 31 -15.74 3.31 8.18
CA VAL A 31 -16.05 3.44 6.75
C VAL A 31 -17.29 4.29 6.47
N GLU A 32 -17.88 4.87 7.52
CA GLU A 32 -19.07 5.73 7.46
C GLU A 32 -20.27 5.08 6.73
N LEU A 33 -20.55 3.81 7.03
CA LEU A 33 -21.66 3.05 6.45
C LEU A 33 -22.60 2.49 7.54
N PRO A 34 -23.89 2.28 7.25
CA PRO A 34 -24.80 1.63 8.19
C PRO A 34 -24.32 0.22 8.57
N LYS A 35 -24.48 -0.17 9.84
CA LYS A 35 -24.12 -1.51 10.34
C LYS A 35 -24.72 -2.65 9.52
N SER A 36 -25.97 -2.50 9.07
CA SER A 36 -26.65 -3.49 8.21
C SER A 36 -26.03 -3.62 6.81
N THR A 37 -25.38 -2.57 6.32
CA THR A 37 -24.62 -2.60 5.06
C THR A 37 -23.28 -3.29 5.28
N VAL A 38 -22.53 -2.91 6.33
CA VAL A 38 -21.24 -3.54 6.66
C VAL A 38 -21.42 -5.03 6.96
N SER A 39 -22.44 -5.41 7.73
CA SER A 39 -22.73 -6.82 8.02
C SER A 39 -22.98 -7.63 6.74
N ARG A 40 -23.78 -7.13 5.80
CA ARG A 40 -24.02 -7.81 4.52
C ARG A 40 -22.75 -7.92 3.68
N LEU A 41 -21.93 -6.86 3.64
CA LEU A 41 -20.65 -6.89 2.94
C LEU A 41 -19.72 -7.93 3.56
N LEU A 42 -19.61 -7.99 4.89
CA LEU A 42 -18.77 -8.97 5.58
C LEU A 42 -19.25 -10.40 5.33
N SER A 43 -20.55 -10.68 5.37
CA SER A 43 -21.09 -12.01 5.05
C SER A 43 -20.73 -12.42 3.62
N THR A 44 -20.91 -11.54 2.63
CA THR A 44 -20.51 -11.85 1.24
C THR A 44 -18.99 -12.02 1.10
N LEU A 45 -18.19 -11.18 1.75
CA LEU A 45 -16.73 -11.30 1.72
C LEU A 45 -16.24 -12.59 2.41
N GLU A 46 -16.94 -13.05 3.44
CA GLU A 46 -16.67 -14.29 4.17
C GLU A 46 -17.02 -15.52 3.32
N GLU A 47 -18.17 -15.50 2.63
CA GLU A 47 -18.55 -16.52 1.65
C GLU A 47 -17.53 -16.63 0.50
N LEU A 48 -16.90 -15.50 0.13
CA LEU A 48 -15.83 -15.44 -0.88
C LEU A 48 -14.44 -15.80 -0.30
N GLY A 49 -14.33 -16.07 1.00
CA GLY A 49 -13.08 -16.44 1.68
C GLY A 49 -12.05 -15.30 1.81
N VAL A 50 -12.40 -14.06 1.48
CA VAL A 50 -11.49 -12.90 1.54
C VAL A 50 -11.47 -12.21 2.90
N VAL A 51 -12.49 -12.46 3.74
CA VAL A 51 -12.47 -12.17 5.19
C VAL A 51 -12.88 -13.42 5.95
N GLU A 52 -12.57 -13.46 7.24
CA GLU A 52 -13.01 -14.52 8.13
C GLU A 52 -13.39 -13.96 9.48
N GLN A 53 -14.42 -14.53 10.09
CA GLN A 53 -14.80 -14.23 11.45
C GLN A 53 -13.95 -15.04 12.44
N LEU A 54 -13.33 -14.35 13.42
CA LEU A 54 -12.48 -15.01 14.41
C LEU A 54 -13.28 -15.88 15.39
N GLU A 55 -14.47 -15.41 15.77
CA GLU A 55 -15.40 -16.09 16.68
C GLU A 55 -16.84 -15.76 16.26
N ALA A 56 -17.81 -16.63 16.54
CA ALA A 56 -19.20 -16.39 16.15
C ALA A 56 -19.75 -15.08 16.76
N GLY A 57 -20.12 -14.12 15.92
CA GLY A 57 -20.54 -12.77 16.35
C GLY A 57 -19.38 -11.84 16.75
N GLY A 58 -18.14 -12.30 16.64
CA GLY A 58 -16.91 -11.58 16.95
C GLY A 58 -16.38 -10.73 15.80
N SER A 59 -15.11 -10.34 15.94
CA SER A 59 -14.39 -9.52 14.96
C SER A 59 -14.05 -10.29 13.70
N TYR A 60 -13.93 -9.55 12.61
CA TYR A 60 -13.48 -10.05 11.32
C TYR A 60 -12.02 -9.68 11.09
N ARG A 61 -11.31 -10.47 10.28
CA ARG A 61 -10.00 -10.14 9.73
C ARG A 61 -9.93 -10.48 8.24
N ILE A 62 -8.86 -10.05 7.57
CA ILE A 62 -8.57 -10.50 6.22
C ILE A 62 -8.33 -12.02 6.23
N GLY A 63 -9.03 -12.73 5.35
CA GLY A 63 -8.97 -14.19 5.20
C GLY A 63 -7.93 -14.64 4.18
N ALA A 64 -7.66 -15.94 4.16
CA ALA A 64 -6.66 -16.55 3.27
C ALA A 64 -6.93 -16.34 1.78
N GLY A 65 -8.18 -16.15 1.35
CA GLY A 65 -8.53 -15.91 -0.06
C GLY A 65 -7.84 -14.65 -0.63
N MET A 66 -7.57 -13.64 0.20
CA MET A 66 -6.79 -12.47 -0.23
C MET A 66 -5.32 -12.83 -0.53
N LEU A 67 -4.74 -13.74 0.24
CA LEU A 67 -3.38 -14.25 -0.03
C LEU A 67 -3.35 -15.09 -1.30
N GLU A 68 -4.38 -15.89 -1.57
CA GLU A 68 -4.48 -16.68 -2.80
C GLU A 68 -4.54 -15.78 -4.04
N ILE A 69 -5.38 -14.73 -4.00
CA ILE A 69 -5.47 -13.73 -5.07
C ILE A 69 -4.13 -13.02 -5.27
N ALA A 70 -3.49 -12.58 -4.19
CA ALA A 70 -2.17 -11.94 -4.25
C ALA A 70 -1.06 -12.90 -4.72
N ALA A 71 -1.16 -14.19 -4.40
CA ALA A 71 -0.17 -15.17 -4.81
C ALA A 71 -0.27 -15.53 -6.30
N ALA A 72 -1.44 -15.37 -6.91
CA ALA A 72 -1.67 -15.60 -8.34
C ALA A 72 -1.03 -14.53 -9.24
N THR A 73 -0.76 -13.33 -8.73
CA THR A 73 -0.07 -12.28 -9.48
C THR A 73 1.46 -12.51 -9.48
N GLN A 74 1.92 -13.23 -10.49
CA GLN A 74 3.31 -13.63 -10.74
C GLN A 74 4.41 -12.53 -10.75
N PRO A 75 4.17 -11.26 -11.15
CA PRO A 75 5.26 -10.29 -11.28
C PRO A 75 5.87 -9.84 -9.94
N GLY A 76 5.03 -9.54 -8.94
CA GLY A 76 5.47 -9.01 -7.65
C GLY A 76 6.11 -10.08 -6.76
N ARG A 77 5.59 -11.31 -6.81
CA ARG A 77 6.11 -12.43 -6.01
C ARG A 77 7.53 -12.83 -6.42
N SER A 78 7.84 -12.78 -7.73
CA SER A 78 9.20 -13.02 -8.23
C SER A 78 10.17 -11.95 -7.73
N LEU A 79 9.79 -10.67 -7.83
CA LEU A 79 10.65 -9.57 -7.42
C LEU A 79 10.85 -9.53 -5.90
N ILE A 80 9.77 -9.64 -5.10
CA ILE A 80 9.86 -9.66 -3.63
C ILE A 80 10.72 -10.85 -3.18
N ALA A 81 10.46 -12.06 -3.69
CA ALA A 81 11.24 -13.23 -3.32
C ALA A 81 12.72 -13.09 -3.74
N ALA A 82 12.99 -12.49 -4.90
CA ALA A 82 14.34 -12.28 -5.40
C ALA A 82 15.10 -11.16 -4.69
N ALA A 83 14.41 -10.14 -4.15
CA ALA A 83 15.00 -8.97 -3.50
C ALA A 83 15.07 -9.08 -1.98
N ARG A 84 14.22 -9.89 -1.35
CA ARG A 84 14.13 -10.00 0.11
C ARG A 84 15.46 -10.40 0.77
N PRO A 85 16.26 -11.37 0.27
CA PRO A 85 17.57 -11.66 0.84
C PRO A 85 18.52 -10.46 0.86
N GLN A 86 18.45 -9.60 -0.16
CA GLN A 86 19.29 -8.41 -0.31
C GLN A 86 18.81 -7.29 0.60
N LEU A 87 17.50 -7.13 0.79
CA LEU A 87 16.95 -6.21 1.79
C LEU A 87 17.42 -6.59 3.20
N ILE A 88 17.34 -7.88 3.55
CA ILE A 88 17.81 -8.37 4.85
C ILE A 88 19.30 -8.07 5.05
N GLU A 89 20.13 -8.37 4.04
CA GLU A 89 21.56 -8.10 4.15
C GLU A 89 21.85 -6.60 4.22
N LEU A 90 21.16 -5.77 3.45
CA LEU A 90 21.32 -4.32 3.50
C LEU A 90 20.92 -3.76 4.86
N ALA A 91 19.77 -4.17 5.41
CA ALA A 91 19.31 -3.74 6.73
C ALA A 91 20.31 -4.15 7.83
N ARG A 92 20.89 -5.36 7.72
CA ARG A 92 21.94 -5.83 8.63
C ARG A 92 23.22 -5.00 8.53
N LEU A 93 23.61 -4.60 7.32
CA LEU A 93 24.82 -3.82 7.07
C LEU A 93 24.69 -2.35 7.48
N THR A 94 23.52 -1.74 7.29
CA THR A 94 23.28 -0.33 7.61
C THR A 94 22.79 -0.12 9.03
N GLY A 95 22.16 -1.14 9.65
CA GLY A 95 21.42 -0.97 10.90
C GLY A 95 20.12 -0.19 10.73
N GLU A 96 19.67 0.03 9.49
CA GLU A 96 18.51 0.85 9.13
C GLU A 96 17.43 0.03 8.43
N ALA A 97 16.19 0.52 8.45
CA ALA A 97 15.11 -0.11 7.68
C ALA A 97 15.38 -0.02 6.17
N THR A 98 15.08 -1.10 5.46
CA THR A 98 15.20 -1.16 3.99
C THR A 98 13.86 -1.48 3.37
N GLY A 99 13.48 -0.74 2.33
CA GLY A 99 12.21 -0.92 1.64
C GLY A 99 12.41 -1.26 0.16
N LEU A 100 11.43 -1.97 -0.39
CA LEU A 100 11.28 -2.21 -1.81
C LEU A 100 9.99 -1.57 -2.29
N SER A 101 10.09 -0.75 -3.34
CA SER A 101 8.95 -0.10 -3.97
C SER A 101 8.99 -0.23 -5.47
N VAL A 102 7.82 -0.30 -6.10
CA VAL A 102 7.65 -0.34 -7.55
C VAL A 102 6.84 0.86 -8.03
N ALA A 103 7.09 1.28 -9.27
CA ALA A 103 6.32 2.33 -9.90
C ALA A 103 4.89 1.82 -10.23
N ASP A 104 3.88 2.56 -9.78
CA ASP A 104 2.46 2.36 -10.09
C ASP A 104 1.88 3.70 -10.55
N GLY A 105 1.83 3.91 -11.87
CA GLY A 105 1.48 5.20 -12.45
C GLY A 105 2.48 6.30 -12.08
N ALA A 106 2.00 7.32 -11.36
CA ALA A 106 2.75 8.49 -10.86
C ALA A 106 3.17 8.35 -9.37
N GLU A 107 2.96 7.18 -8.79
CA GLU A 107 3.29 6.89 -7.39
C GLU A 107 4.25 5.70 -7.29
N MET A 108 4.95 5.64 -6.16
CA MET A 108 5.70 4.47 -5.74
C MET A 108 4.84 3.68 -4.75
N LEU A 109 4.61 2.40 -5.04
CA LEU A 109 3.97 1.45 -4.13
C LEU A 109 5.06 0.66 -3.40
N TYR A 110 5.11 0.75 -2.07
CA TYR A 110 5.97 -0.11 -1.26
C TYR A 110 5.38 -1.51 -1.19
N ILE A 111 6.17 -2.52 -1.55
CA ILE A 111 5.74 -3.91 -1.67
C ILE A 111 6.47 -4.86 -0.71
N ASP A 112 7.57 -4.41 -0.10
CA ASP A 112 8.23 -5.12 0.99
C ASP A 112 9.05 -4.15 1.86
N GLN A 113 9.26 -4.50 3.12
CA GLN A 113 10.13 -3.80 4.05
C GLN A 113 10.76 -4.78 5.03
N VAL A 114 12.03 -4.54 5.34
CA VAL A 114 12.77 -5.23 6.41
C VAL A 114 13.21 -4.18 7.41
N ASN A 115 12.78 -4.37 8.66
CA ASN A 115 13.19 -3.53 9.79
C ASN A 115 14.34 -4.20 10.54
N PRO A 116 15.33 -3.44 11.02
CA PRO A 116 16.35 -3.96 11.93
C PRO A 116 15.71 -4.31 13.27
N ASP A 117 16.28 -5.29 13.98
CA ASP A 117 15.96 -5.56 15.38
C ASP A 117 16.52 -4.41 16.23
N SER A 118 15.71 -3.36 16.42
CA SER A 118 16.06 -2.18 17.19
C SER A 118 14.91 -1.75 18.11
N GLU A 119 15.22 -1.06 19.22
CA GLU A 119 14.20 -0.51 20.13
C GLU A 119 13.33 0.57 19.45
N LEU A 120 13.84 1.19 18.38
CA LEU A 120 13.09 2.15 17.57
C LEU A 120 12.26 1.40 16.51
N GLN A 121 10.94 1.42 16.68
CA GLN A 121 10.05 0.86 15.67
C GLN A 121 9.94 1.81 14.47
N VAL A 122 10.50 1.38 13.33
CA VAL A 122 10.26 2.04 12.06
C VAL A 122 8.89 1.64 11.55
N ARG A 123 8.07 2.64 11.18
CA ARG A 123 6.78 2.41 10.52
C ARG A 123 6.96 1.49 9.31
N ASP A 124 6.14 0.46 9.20
CA ASP A 124 6.04 -0.35 7.99
C ASP A 124 5.29 0.42 6.90
N TRP A 125 5.94 0.66 5.77
CA TRP A 125 5.37 1.37 4.63
C TRP A 125 4.74 0.42 3.61
N THR A 126 4.84 -0.91 3.77
CA THR A 126 4.28 -1.89 2.84
C THR A 126 2.80 -1.63 2.56
N GLY A 127 2.41 -1.62 1.29
CA GLY A 127 1.06 -1.26 0.81
C GLY A 127 0.79 0.24 0.69
N THR A 128 1.71 1.11 1.13
CA THR A 128 1.56 2.56 1.01
C THR A 128 1.98 3.05 -0.38
N ARG A 129 1.22 4.00 -0.92
CA ARG A 129 1.57 4.76 -2.13
C ARG A 129 2.07 6.15 -1.77
N ILE A 130 3.13 6.60 -2.45
CA ILE A 130 3.72 7.92 -2.25
C ILE A 130 4.08 8.52 -3.62
N PRO A 131 3.79 9.80 -3.91
CA PRO A 131 4.19 10.44 -5.17
C PRO A 131 5.70 10.33 -5.42
N MET A 132 6.09 10.06 -6.67
CA MET A 132 7.50 9.83 -7.04
C MET A 132 8.47 10.95 -6.65
N HIS A 133 8.08 12.23 -6.74
CA HIS A 133 8.94 13.36 -6.34
C HIS A 133 9.22 13.44 -4.83
N ALA A 134 8.38 12.77 -4.02
CA ALA A 134 8.44 12.88 -2.56
C ALA A 134 9.29 11.79 -1.90
N VAL A 135 9.80 10.81 -2.66
CA VAL A 135 10.61 9.70 -2.13
C VAL A 135 11.85 9.41 -2.98
N PRO A 136 12.99 9.03 -2.37
CA PRO A 136 14.21 8.72 -3.13
C PRO A 136 14.03 7.66 -4.20
N SER A 137 13.27 6.60 -3.94
CA SER A 137 13.02 5.54 -4.93
C SER A 137 12.24 6.06 -6.15
N GLY A 138 11.35 7.03 -5.95
CA GLY A 138 10.62 7.69 -7.04
C GLY A 138 11.52 8.61 -7.86
N LEU A 139 12.44 9.34 -7.21
CA LEU A 139 13.45 10.13 -7.92
C LEU A 139 14.35 9.24 -8.79
N VAL A 140 14.79 8.08 -8.28
CA VAL A 140 15.57 7.11 -9.06
C VAL A 140 14.79 6.60 -10.28
N VAL A 141 13.49 6.32 -10.13
CA VAL A 141 12.64 5.91 -11.27
C VAL A 141 12.49 7.04 -12.28
N LEU A 142 12.27 8.27 -11.84
CA LEU A 142 12.13 9.44 -12.72
C LEU A 142 13.44 9.72 -13.47
N ALA A 143 14.59 9.65 -12.81
CA ALA A 143 15.90 9.83 -13.43
C ALA A 143 16.22 8.77 -14.49
N ALA A 144 15.65 7.56 -14.37
CA ALA A 144 15.77 6.49 -15.35
C ALA A 144 14.66 6.48 -16.42
N SER A 145 13.73 7.44 -16.37
CA SER A 145 12.60 7.54 -17.30
C SER A 145 12.95 8.37 -18.54
N ASP A 146 12.14 8.26 -19.60
CA ASP A 146 12.24 9.15 -20.76
C ASP A 146 11.65 10.54 -20.48
N ASP A 147 12.03 11.53 -21.31
CA ASP A 147 11.57 12.91 -21.17
C ASP A 147 10.03 13.00 -21.23
N LEU A 148 9.37 12.19 -22.06
CA LEU A 148 7.91 12.18 -22.18
C LEU A 148 7.23 11.82 -20.86
N ARG A 149 7.77 10.84 -20.13
CA ARG A 149 7.26 10.43 -18.82
C ARG A 149 7.52 11.50 -17.77
N ILE A 150 8.68 12.17 -17.80
CA ILE A 150 8.99 13.27 -16.88
C ILE A 150 8.05 14.46 -17.17
N ASP A 151 7.87 14.83 -18.43
CA ASP A 151 6.97 15.91 -18.85
C ASP A 151 5.53 15.65 -18.39
N ALA A 152 5.04 14.42 -18.59
CA ALA A 152 3.72 14.02 -18.12
C ALA A 152 3.59 14.07 -16.59
N TYR A 153 4.67 13.76 -15.87
CA TYR A 153 4.69 13.79 -14.41
C TYR A 153 4.63 15.22 -13.86
N VAL A 154 5.46 16.12 -14.37
CA VAL A 154 5.56 17.51 -13.89
C VAL A 154 4.42 18.40 -14.37
N ALA A 155 3.66 17.98 -15.38
CA ALA A 155 2.44 18.66 -15.81
C ALA A 155 1.33 18.65 -14.74
N ALA A 156 1.39 17.72 -13.77
CA ALA A 156 0.47 17.66 -12.65
C ALA A 156 1.03 18.41 -11.42
N PRO A 157 0.18 19.03 -10.58
CA PRO A 157 0.63 19.68 -9.36
C PRO A 157 1.34 18.71 -8.40
N MET A 158 2.54 19.09 -7.94
CA MET A 158 3.29 18.35 -6.93
C MET A 158 2.95 18.85 -5.53
N ALA A 159 2.45 17.96 -4.67
CA ALA A 159 2.09 18.29 -3.30
C ALA A 159 3.34 18.40 -2.40
N SER A 160 3.38 19.42 -1.55
CA SER A 160 4.42 19.53 -0.53
C SER A 160 4.01 18.79 0.74
N PHE A 161 4.80 17.79 1.15
CA PHE A 161 4.57 17.02 2.37
C PHE A 161 5.44 17.50 3.54
N THR A 162 6.59 18.10 3.22
CA THR A 162 7.56 18.66 4.16
C THR A 162 8.22 19.90 3.53
N PRO A 163 8.90 20.74 4.31
CA PRO A 163 9.69 21.86 3.76
C PRO A 163 10.78 21.44 2.77
N HIS A 164 11.14 20.14 2.72
CA HIS A 164 12.17 19.60 1.84
C HIS A 164 11.62 18.81 0.65
N THR A 165 10.29 18.71 0.51
CA THR A 165 9.68 18.02 -0.62
C THR A 165 9.95 18.81 -1.91
N ILE A 166 10.52 18.15 -2.92
CA ILE A 166 10.81 18.76 -4.22
C ILE A 166 9.51 18.96 -4.97
N VAL A 167 9.10 20.21 -5.18
CA VAL A 167 7.88 20.58 -5.92
C VAL A 167 8.14 21.53 -7.09
N ASP A 168 9.41 21.88 -7.32
CA ASP A 168 9.85 22.69 -8.46
C ASP A 168 10.35 21.77 -9.59
N GLU A 169 9.84 22.00 -10.80
CA GLU A 169 10.18 21.19 -11.98
C GLU A 169 11.67 21.27 -12.32
N ALA A 170 12.26 22.47 -12.32
CA ALA A 170 13.65 22.63 -12.68
C ALA A 170 14.57 21.94 -11.66
N VAL A 171 14.22 22.01 -10.37
CA VAL A 171 14.93 21.27 -9.32
C VAL A 171 14.77 19.76 -9.49
N LEU A 172 13.58 19.28 -9.84
CA LEU A 172 13.33 17.84 -10.04
C LEU A 172 14.15 17.30 -11.21
N ARG A 173 14.16 18.00 -12.36
CA ARG A 173 14.91 17.59 -13.56
C ARG A 173 16.42 17.63 -13.39
N ALA A 174 16.92 18.35 -12.38
CA ALA A 174 18.35 18.43 -12.08
C ALA A 174 18.86 17.29 -11.17
N ARG A 175 17.98 16.38 -10.71
CA ARG A 175 18.33 15.21 -9.89
C ARG A 175 18.61 13.99 -10.73
#